data_AF-A0A2S6H3V5-F1
#
_entry.id   AF-A0A2S6H3V5-F1
#
_cell.length_a   1.000
_cell.length_b   1.000
_cell.length_c   1.000
_cell.angle_alpha   90.00
_cell.angle_beta   90.00
_cell.angle_gamma   90.00
#
_symmetry.space_group_name_H-M   'P 1'
#
loop_
_entity.id
_entity.type
_entity.pdbx_description
1 polymer ?
#
loop_
_entity_poly.entity_id
_entity_poly.type
_entity_poly.pdbx_seq_one_letter_code
_entity_poly.pdbx_strand_id
1 'polypeptide(L)'
;MVFTLKNIASVRFLVSLLLLWMCAADVYSDASHLISCGSFYRTLNDLNLQRPPRRVLLVPLLSRDPHTTESPRWSEQPARTLEAFYRNRFNANVTQLRDVWSWTDYFQQVDQIVRHSPPFDRVMFISHGGFDGPVLKNAVFWQNFKVTGNKGELVQLSEAQPGLENELSITYDVEKNRVFSNYMVTRWPELAPMKSSDILRQLKGLEKQIQPLDNACFQLYCSPERLATSPEEQRGYRLELCEQVCREPLFDQKTSVEISPERFFHFTKSLSSLVTADGLIFFGSCNPGSAAPEKALEPDKTELLINSTLGGGPHKSYVHLISAVTDRLTAGPIGQSSADDIVNRIIMFETGRPQRNLCIVAPSGAK
;
A
#
# COMPACT_ATOMS: atom_id res chain seq x y z
N MET A 1 5.03 -43.96 -45.09
CA MET A 1 5.56 -43.65 -43.75
C MET A 1 5.80 -42.14 -43.70
N VAL A 2 4.76 -41.39 -43.31
CA VAL A 2 4.79 -39.93 -43.20
C VAL A 2 4.29 -39.65 -41.79
N PHE A 3 5.20 -39.25 -40.90
CA PHE A 3 4.85 -38.83 -39.55
C PHE A 3 4.08 -37.52 -39.65
N THR A 4 2.76 -37.60 -39.49
CA THR A 4 1.90 -36.42 -39.42
C THR A 4 2.16 -35.64 -38.14
N LEU A 5 2.63 -34.40 -38.31
CA LEU A 5 2.57 -33.32 -37.33
C LEU A 5 1.14 -33.19 -36.79
N LYS A 6 0.89 -33.70 -35.59
CA LYS A 6 -0.40 -33.53 -34.91
C LYS A 6 -0.27 -33.43 -33.38
N ASN A 7 0.79 -32.78 -32.89
CA ASN A 7 0.94 -32.55 -31.44
C ASN A 7 1.52 -31.19 -31.02
N ILE A 8 1.90 -30.32 -31.96
CA ILE A 8 2.48 -29.00 -31.61
C ILE A 8 1.39 -27.93 -31.40
N ALA A 9 0.20 -28.10 -32.00
CA ALA A 9 -0.91 -27.16 -31.84
C ALA A 9 -1.59 -27.24 -30.47
N SER A 10 -1.62 -28.43 -29.86
CA SER A 10 -2.34 -28.67 -28.58
C SER A 10 -1.58 -28.10 -27.37
N VAL A 11 -0.25 -28.18 -27.38
CA VAL A 11 0.59 -27.67 -26.27
C VAL A 11 0.66 -26.15 -26.26
N ARG A 12 0.71 -25.50 -27.44
CA ARG A 12 0.67 -24.03 -27.52
C ARG A 12 -0.67 -23.47 -27.06
N PHE A 13 -1.79 -24.13 -27.37
CA PHE A 13 -3.10 -23.73 -26.85
C PHE A 13 -3.23 -23.94 -25.34
N LEU A 14 -2.68 -25.03 -24.78
CA LEU A 14 -2.68 -25.28 -23.34
C LEU A 14 -1.81 -24.27 -22.57
N VAL A 15 -0.64 -23.91 -23.11
CA VAL A 15 0.25 -22.90 -22.51
C VAL A 15 -0.37 -21.51 -22.62
N SER A 16 -1.06 -21.17 -23.71
CA SER A 16 -1.84 -19.92 -23.79
C SER A 16 -3.03 -19.91 -22.83
N LEU A 17 -3.70 -21.04 -22.59
CA LEU A 17 -4.79 -21.15 -21.60
C LEU A 17 -4.28 -21.06 -20.15
N LEU A 18 -3.12 -21.67 -19.86
CA LEU A 18 -2.46 -21.62 -18.55
C LEU A 18 -1.84 -20.24 -18.27
N LEU A 19 -1.37 -19.53 -19.30
CA LEU A 19 -0.92 -18.14 -19.19
C LEU A 19 -2.09 -17.14 -19.10
N LEU A 20 -3.27 -17.47 -19.65
CA LEU A 20 -4.51 -16.73 -19.41
C LEU A 20 -5.08 -16.96 -18.00
N TRP A 21 -4.77 -18.09 -17.36
CA TRP A 21 -5.13 -18.37 -15.97
C TRP A 21 -4.22 -17.72 -14.92
N MET A 22 -3.04 -17.23 -15.32
CA MET A 22 -2.13 -16.47 -14.45
C MET A 22 -2.36 -14.95 -14.52
N CYS A 23 -3.28 -14.49 -15.36
CA CYS A 23 -3.60 -13.08 -15.57
C CYS A 23 -5.10 -12.82 -15.37
N ALA A 24 -5.58 -13.06 -14.16
CA ALA A 24 -6.75 -12.47 -13.52
C ALA A 24 -7.15 -13.42 -12.39
N ALA A 25 -6.59 -13.21 -11.18
CA ALA A 25 -7.37 -13.60 -10.01
C ALA A 25 -8.67 -12.80 -10.13
N ASP A 26 -9.74 -13.52 -10.43
CA ASP A 26 -11.03 -12.96 -10.75
C ASP A 26 -11.43 -11.97 -9.65
N VAL A 27 -11.66 -10.72 -10.04
CA VAL A 27 -12.21 -9.64 -9.21
C VAL A 27 -13.46 -10.13 -8.43
N TYR A 28 -14.10 -11.21 -8.90
CA TYR A 28 -15.41 -11.68 -8.49
C TYR A 28 -15.45 -13.05 -7.79
N SER A 29 -14.34 -13.78 -7.57
CA SER A 29 -14.45 -15.20 -7.18
C SER A 29 -14.43 -15.52 -5.68
N ASP A 30 -14.31 -14.55 -4.77
CA ASP A 30 -14.16 -14.88 -3.36
C ASP A 30 -15.46 -14.75 -2.55
N ALA A 31 -16.17 -15.88 -2.47
CA ALA A 31 -17.43 -16.02 -1.73
C ALA A 31 -17.29 -15.73 -0.23
N SER A 32 -16.08 -15.82 0.34
CA SER A 32 -15.82 -15.56 1.76
C SER A 32 -15.86 -14.06 2.09
N HIS A 33 -15.48 -13.17 1.17
CA HIS A 33 -15.47 -11.72 1.40
C HIS A 33 -16.85 -11.07 1.24
N LEU A 34 -17.79 -11.69 0.51
CA LEU A 34 -19.17 -11.20 0.37
C LEU A 34 -19.97 -11.29 1.68
N ILE A 35 -19.60 -12.21 2.57
CA ILE A 35 -20.27 -12.47 3.85
C ILE A 35 -19.95 -11.39 4.89
N SER A 36 -18.74 -10.82 4.87
CA SER A 36 -18.29 -9.87 5.91
C SER A 36 -18.99 -8.51 5.84
N CYS A 37 -19.39 -8.09 4.65
CA CYS A 37 -19.97 -6.78 4.37
C CYS A 37 -21.45 -6.82 4.00
N GLY A 38 -22.09 -7.99 4.06
CA GLY A 38 -23.51 -8.20 3.77
C GLY A 38 -23.97 -7.44 2.53
N SER A 39 -23.85 -8.03 1.34
CA SER A 39 -24.29 -7.44 0.07
C SER A 39 -25.50 -6.52 0.26
N PHE A 40 -25.29 -5.21 0.08
CA PHE A 40 -26.28 -4.19 0.38
C PHE A 40 -27.37 -4.27 -0.71
N TYR A 41 -28.31 -5.18 -0.51
CA TYR A 41 -29.54 -5.30 -1.32
C TYR A 41 -30.58 -4.25 -0.93
N ARG A 42 -30.27 -3.40 0.05
CA ARG A 42 -31.11 -2.32 0.53
C ARG A 42 -30.96 -1.09 -0.36
N THR A 43 -32.09 -0.42 -0.62
CA THR A 43 -32.13 0.79 -1.43
C THR A 43 -31.44 1.93 -0.70
N LEU A 44 -30.92 2.94 -1.43
CA LEU A 44 -30.36 4.18 -0.85
C LEU A 44 -31.27 4.82 0.21
N ASN A 45 -32.58 4.54 0.16
CA ASN A 45 -33.58 5.05 1.11
C ASN A 45 -33.34 4.60 2.56
N ASP A 46 -32.63 3.48 2.77
CA ASP A 46 -32.30 2.97 4.11
C ASP A 46 -31.03 3.64 4.68
N LEU A 47 -30.30 4.39 3.85
CA LEU A 47 -29.19 5.24 4.28
C LEU A 47 -29.74 6.65 4.44
N ASN A 48 -29.34 7.38 5.49
CA ASN A 48 -29.71 8.80 5.67
C ASN A 48 -29.09 9.75 4.62
N LEU A 49 -28.78 9.24 3.42
CA LEU A 49 -28.31 9.98 2.25
C LEU A 49 -29.49 10.58 1.45
N GLN A 50 -30.55 11.02 2.13
CA GLN A 50 -31.83 11.37 1.51
C GLN A 50 -31.78 12.61 0.62
N ARG A 51 -30.66 13.33 0.60
CA ARG A 51 -30.49 14.57 -0.15
C ARG A 51 -29.45 14.41 -1.26
N PRO A 52 -29.72 14.95 -2.47
CA PRO A 52 -28.71 15.10 -3.49
C PRO A 52 -27.46 15.78 -2.93
N PRO A 53 -26.26 15.24 -3.19
CA PRO A 53 -25.02 15.82 -2.67
C PRO A 53 -24.83 17.21 -3.26
N ARG A 54 -24.61 18.20 -2.39
CA ARG A 54 -24.35 19.60 -2.75
C ARG A 54 -22.86 19.91 -2.73
N ARG A 55 -22.10 19.23 -1.87
CA ARG A 55 -20.67 19.47 -1.69
C ARG A 55 -19.90 18.16 -1.68
N VAL A 56 -18.96 18.03 -2.61
CA VAL A 56 -18.16 16.81 -2.79
C VAL A 56 -16.69 17.16 -2.73
N LEU A 57 -15.91 16.43 -1.94
CA LEU A 57 -14.47 16.49 -1.91
C LEU A 57 -13.89 15.24 -2.57
N LEU A 58 -13.06 15.43 -3.59
CA LEU A 58 -12.28 14.38 -4.24
C LEU A 58 -10.82 14.47 -3.80
N VAL A 59 -10.27 13.34 -3.37
CA VAL A 59 -8.91 13.21 -2.82
C VAL A 59 -8.14 12.19 -3.67
N PRO A 60 -7.63 12.60 -4.85
CA PRO A 60 -6.72 11.75 -5.63
C PRO A 60 -5.37 11.67 -4.91
N LEU A 61 -4.94 10.46 -4.57
CA LEU A 61 -3.63 10.20 -3.98
C LEU A 61 -2.66 9.81 -5.10
N LEU A 62 -1.53 10.51 -5.18
CA LEU A 62 -0.54 10.34 -6.23
C LEU A 62 0.54 9.36 -5.78
N SER A 63 0.99 8.50 -6.67
CA SER A 63 1.91 7.43 -6.30
C SER A 63 2.97 7.25 -7.37
N ARG A 64 4.24 7.47 -7.02
CA ARG A 64 5.36 7.22 -7.93
C ARG A 64 5.95 5.86 -7.61
N ASP A 65 5.69 4.87 -8.47
CA ASP A 65 6.42 3.61 -8.44
C ASP A 65 7.31 3.48 -9.67
N PRO A 66 8.65 3.44 -9.50
CA PRO A 66 9.57 3.32 -10.64
C PRO A 66 9.46 1.97 -11.38
N HIS A 67 8.77 0.99 -10.80
CA HIS A 67 8.60 -0.34 -11.40
C HIS A 67 7.25 -0.56 -12.07
N THR A 68 6.37 0.43 -12.07
CA THR A 68 5.10 0.36 -12.80
C THR A 68 5.16 1.27 -14.02
N THR A 69 4.49 0.86 -15.09
CA THR A 69 4.28 1.70 -16.29
C THR A 69 3.07 2.65 -16.12
N GLU A 70 2.38 2.55 -14.98
CA GLU A 70 1.23 3.36 -14.67
C GLU A 70 1.63 4.81 -14.39
N SER A 71 0.82 5.75 -14.87
CA SER A 71 1.03 7.16 -14.58
C SER A 71 0.98 7.41 -13.07
N PRO A 72 1.94 8.13 -12.48
CA PRO A 72 1.87 8.50 -11.06
C PRO A 72 0.64 9.35 -10.69
N ARG A 73 -0.02 9.93 -11.70
CA ARG A 73 -1.22 10.76 -11.60
C ARG A 73 -2.50 10.04 -12.05
N TRP A 74 -2.49 8.71 -12.17
CA TRP A 74 -3.65 7.97 -12.69
C TRP A 74 -4.94 8.29 -11.93
N SER A 75 -4.87 8.51 -10.61
CA SER A 75 -6.02 8.82 -9.73
C SER A 75 -6.73 10.13 -10.08
N GLU A 76 -6.06 11.06 -10.78
CA GLU A 76 -6.66 12.32 -11.24
C GLU A 76 -7.68 12.12 -12.37
N GLN A 77 -7.53 11.06 -13.19
CA GLN A 77 -8.46 10.83 -14.29
C GLN A 77 -9.85 10.37 -13.79
N PRO A 78 -9.97 9.37 -12.90
CA PRO A 78 -11.23 9.06 -12.23
C PRO A 78 -11.80 10.25 -11.45
N ALA A 79 -10.95 11.05 -10.78
CA ALA A 79 -11.40 12.24 -10.07
C ALA A 79 -12.09 13.23 -11.01
N ARG A 80 -11.50 13.52 -12.17
CA ARG A 80 -12.11 14.39 -13.19
C ARG A 80 -13.44 13.84 -13.72
N THR A 81 -13.54 12.53 -13.94
CA THR A 81 -14.80 11.90 -14.37
C THR A 81 -15.90 12.06 -13.30
N LEU A 82 -15.56 11.84 -12.03
CA LEU A 82 -16.50 12.00 -10.92
C LEU A 82 -16.88 13.48 -10.70
N GLU A 83 -15.93 14.40 -10.83
CA GLU A 83 -16.18 15.85 -10.78
C GLU A 83 -17.22 16.26 -11.81
N ALA A 84 -17.05 15.84 -13.06
CA ALA A 84 -18.02 16.10 -14.12
C ALA A 84 -19.38 15.47 -13.82
N PHE A 85 -19.41 14.22 -13.33
CA PHE A 85 -20.65 13.55 -12.95
C PHE A 85 -21.41 14.32 -11.86
N TYR A 86 -20.76 14.69 -10.75
CA TYR A 86 -21.43 15.38 -9.65
C TYR A 86 -21.91 16.79 -10.03
N ARG A 87 -21.12 17.53 -10.80
CA ARG A 87 -21.54 18.84 -11.32
C ARG A 87 -22.74 18.72 -12.25
N ASN A 88 -22.72 17.79 -13.19
CA ASN A 88 -23.77 17.67 -14.20
C ASN A 88 -25.05 17.04 -13.65
N ARG A 89 -24.94 16.01 -12.79
CA ARG A 89 -26.08 15.24 -12.30
C ARG A 89 -26.81 15.90 -11.16
N PHE A 90 -26.08 16.59 -10.29
CA PHE A 90 -26.58 17.13 -9.02
C PHE A 90 -26.37 18.64 -8.85
N ASN A 91 -25.68 19.30 -9.78
CA ASN A 91 -25.25 20.70 -9.63
C ASN A 91 -24.44 20.91 -8.34
N ALA A 92 -23.63 19.92 -7.97
CA ALA A 92 -22.83 19.96 -6.76
C ALA A 92 -21.61 20.88 -6.91
N ASN A 93 -21.23 21.54 -5.83
CA ASN A 93 -19.92 22.18 -5.71
C ASN A 93 -18.87 21.09 -5.40
N VAL A 94 -17.99 20.83 -6.36
CA VAL A 94 -16.94 19.82 -6.24
C VAL A 94 -15.60 20.49 -6.04
N THR A 95 -14.94 20.13 -4.93
CA THR A 95 -13.55 20.48 -4.61
C THR A 95 -12.67 19.25 -4.85
N GLN A 96 -11.51 19.43 -5.45
CA GLN A 96 -10.53 18.36 -5.63
C GLN A 96 -9.20 18.79 -4.98
N LEU A 97 -8.62 17.95 -4.12
CA LEU A 97 -7.25 18.13 -3.64
C LEU A 97 -6.27 17.90 -4.78
N ARG A 98 -5.18 18.67 -4.79
CA ARG A 98 -4.17 18.62 -5.86
C ARG A 98 -2.83 18.24 -5.29
N ASP A 99 -2.03 17.53 -6.09
CA ASP A 99 -0.63 17.25 -5.77
C ASP A 99 -0.41 16.58 -4.39
N VAL A 100 -1.29 15.65 -4.01
CA VAL A 100 -1.16 14.89 -2.76
C VAL A 100 -0.20 13.71 -2.97
N TRP A 101 1.09 13.93 -2.74
CA TRP A 101 2.16 12.93 -2.88
C TRP A 101 2.51 12.24 -1.55
N SER A 102 2.17 12.89 -0.43
CA SER A 102 2.42 12.42 0.93
C SER A 102 1.23 12.68 1.85
N TRP A 103 1.16 11.98 2.98
CA TRP A 103 0.17 12.27 4.02
C TRP A 103 0.35 13.67 4.60
N THR A 104 1.57 14.21 4.62
CA THR A 104 1.83 15.60 5.00
C THR A 104 1.16 16.59 4.06
N ASP A 105 1.21 16.37 2.74
CA ASP A 105 0.51 17.23 1.77
C ASP A 105 -1.01 17.18 1.98
N TYR A 106 -1.54 15.99 2.27
CA TYR A 106 -2.94 15.79 2.62
C TYR A 106 -3.32 16.59 3.87
N PHE A 107 -2.58 16.43 4.97
CA PHE A 107 -2.88 17.12 6.23
C PHE A 107 -2.83 18.64 6.07
N GLN A 108 -1.84 19.18 5.37
CA GLN A 108 -1.73 20.62 5.13
C GLN A 108 -2.94 21.18 4.36
N GLN A 109 -3.39 20.49 3.30
CA GLN A 109 -4.54 20.93 2.52
C GLN A 109 -5.85 20.76 3.28
N VAL A 110 -6.02 19.66 4.01
CA VAL A 110 -7.23 19.40 4.80
C VAL A 110 -7.36 20.39 5.95
N ASP A 111 -6.28 20.73 6.65
CA ASP A 111 -6.28 21.75 7.70
C ASP A 111 -6.75 23.11 7.18
N GLN A 112 -6.35 23.48 5.96
CA GLN A 112 -6.83 24.71 5.33
C GLN A 112 -8.32 24.61 5.00
N ILE A 113 -8.78 23.49 4.45
CA ILE A 113 -10.19 23.30 4.09
C ILE A 113 -11.09 23.33 5.33
N VAL A 114 -10.75 22.56 6.37
CA VAL A 114 -11.54 22.48 7.60
C VAL A 114 -11.70 23.84 8.28
N ARG A 115 -10.70 24.73 8.18
CA ARG A 115 -10.78 26.09 8.75
C ARG A 115 -11.65 27.06 7.96
N HIS A 116 -11.77 26.89 6.64
CA HIS A 116 -12.35 27.90 5.75
C HIS A 116 -13.62 27.45 5.03
N SER A 117 -13.95 26.16 5.09
CA SER A 117 -15.05 25.56 4.35
C SER A 117 -15.95 24.76 5.30
N PRO A 118 -17.28 24.78 5.09
CA PRO A 118 -18.13 23.84 5.80
C PRO A 118 -17.78 22.38 5.42
N PRO A 119 -18.32 21.37 6.13
CA PRO A 119 -18.17 19.97 5.76
C PRO A 119 -18.82 19.62 4.40
N PHE A 120 -18.43 18.48 3.86
CA PHE A 120 -18.87 17.92 2.58
C PHE A 120 -19.87 16.77 2.81
N ASP A 121 -20.80 16.60 1.87
CA ASP A 121 -21.75 15.48 1.87
C ASP A 121 -21.07 14.18 1.41
N ARG A 122 -19.98 14.30 0.64
CA ARG A 122 -19.16 13.21 0.12
C ARG A 122 -17.68 13.56 0.26
N VAL A 123 -16.88 12.64 0.79
CA VAL A 123 -15.41 12.70 0.71
C VAL A 123 -14.94 11.39 0.08
N MET A 124 -14.21 11.49 -1.04
CA MET A 124 -13.82 10.33 -1.85
C MET A 124 -12.32 10.26 -2.05
N PHE A 125 -11.67 9.25 -1.49
CA PHE A 125 -10.29 8.92 -1.79
C PHE A 125 -10.22 8.11 -3.08
N ILE A 126 -9.29 8.44 -3.96
CA ILE A 126 -9.02 7.71 -5.20
C ILE A 126 -7.54 7.40 -5.20
N SER A 127 -7.19 6.12 -5.03
CA SER A 127 -5.82 5.76 -4.69
C SER A 127 -5.50 4.31 -5.00
N HIS A 128 -4.21 3.98 -4.96
CA HIS A 128 -3.84 2.60 -4.67
C HIS A 128 -4.25 2.26 -3.23
N GLY A 129 -4.39 0.98 -2.96
CA GLY A 129 -4.70 0.51 -1.62
C GLY A 129 -5.12 -0.94 -1.62
N GLY A 130 -5.19 -1.50 -0.43
CA GLY A 130 -5.55 -2.88 -0.19
C GLY A 130 -6.69 -3.01 0.83
N PHE A 131 -6.70 -4.16 1.51
CA PHE A 131 -7.53 -4.44 2.69
C PHE A 131 -7.27 -3.48 3.86
N ASP A 132 -6.12 -2.82 3.80
CA ASP A 132 -5.56 -1.88 4.76
C ASP A 132 -5.96 -0.42 4.49
N GLY A 133 -6.64 -0.13 3.38
CA GLY A 133 -7.11 1.21 3.04
C GLY A 133 -6.28 1.91 1.95
N PRO A 134 -6.38 3.25 1.81
CA PRO A 134 -5.61 4.01 0.84
C PRO A 134 -4.11 4.00 1.17
N VAL A 135 -3.27 3.95 0.14
CA VAL A 135 -1.81 3.89 0.27
C VAL A 135 -1.17 5.00 -0.57
N LEU A 136 -0.27 5.75 0.06
CA LEU A 136 0.75 6.57 -0.60
C LEU A 136 2.07 5.82 -0.51
N LYS A 137 2.80 5.66 -1.62
CA LYS A 137 4.03 4.84 -1.58
C LYS A 137 5.17 5.62 -0.92
N ASN A 138 5.67 5.08 0.19
CA ASN A 138 6.92 5.43 0.88
C ASN A 138 7.26 6.93 0.90
N ALA A 139 6.29 7.77 1.29
CA ALA A 139 6.58 9.17 1.55
C ALA A 139 7.46 9.27 2.80
N VAL A 140 8.77 9.45 2.59
CA VAL A 140 9.73 9.70 3.66
C VAL A 140 9.41 11.06 4.25
N PHE A 141 9.06 11.08 5.53
CA PHE A 141 8.75 12.32 6.25
C PHE A 141 9.86 12.70 7.23
N TRP A 142 10.72 11.74 7.61
CA TRP A 142 11.87 12.01 8.45
C TRP A 142 13.04 11.11 8.09
N GLN A 143 14.24 11.67 8.19
CA GLN A 143 15.49 10.96 7.97
C GLN A 143 16.59 11.59 8.79
N ASN A 144 17.52 10.78 9.25
CA ASN A 144 18.64 11.26 10.02
C ASN A 144 19.86 10.36 9.81
N PHE A 145 20.98 10.98 9.48
CA PHE A 145 22.27 10.34 9.40
C PHE A 145 23.18 10.89 10.50
N LYS A 146 23.73 10.01 11.34
CA LYS A 146 24.63 10.39 12.43
C LYS A 146 25.84 9.47 12.46
N VAL A 147 26.97 10.05 12.80
CA VAL A 147 28.20 9.32 13.13
C VAL A 147 28.57 9.68 14.57
N THR A 148 28.60 8.68 15.45
CA THR A 148 28.96 8.84 16.86
C THR A 148 30.08 7.86 17.21
N GLY A 149 31.27 8.37 17.46
CA GLY A 149 32.46 7.52 17.67
C GLY A 149 32.73 6.63 16.45
N ASN A 150 32.82 5.32 16.67
CA ASN A 150 33.01 4.33 15.61
C ASN A 150 31.70 3.82 14.99
N LYS A 151 30.52 4.36 15.36
CA LYS A 151 29.22 3.92 14.82
C LYS A 151 28.65 4.95 13.85
N GLY A 152 28.34 4.51 12.63
CA GLY A 152 27.51 5.23 11.68
C GLY A 152 26.08 4.68 11.70
N GLU A 153 25.09 5.57 11.60
CA GLU A 153 23.68 5.23 11.66
C GLU A 153 22.87 6.10 10.69
N LEU A 154 22.09 5.44 9.84
CA LEU A 154 21.06 6.05 9.00
C LEU A 154 19.70 5.52 9.47
N VAL A 155 18.81 6.43 9.87
CA VAL A 155 17.41 6.09 10.19
C VAL A 155 16.51 6.85 9.22
N GLN A 156 15.52 6.14 8.67
CA GLN A 156 14.53 6.66 7.74
C GLN A 156 13.15 6.25 8.22
N LEU A 157 12.27 7.24 8.41
CA LEU A 157 10.86 7.04 8.75
C LEU A 157 9.99 7.41 7.56
N SER A 158 9.09 6.50 7.21
CA SER A 158 8.16 6.70 6.11
C SER A 158 6.77 6.21 6.47
N GLU A 159 5.76 6.86 5.92
CA GLU A 159 4.37 6.54 6.20
C GLU A 159 3.67 6.19 4.89
N ALA A 160 3.34 4.91 4.73
CA ALA A 160 2.59 4.45 3.57
C ALA A 160 1.08 4.69 3.77
N GLN A 161 0.62 4.51 5.01
CA GLN A 161 -0.77 4.63 5.41
C GLN A 161 -0.84 5.47 6.69
N PRO A 162 -1.91 6.25 6.89
CA PRO A 162 -1.97 7.18 7.99
C PRO A 162 -2.08 6.40 9.30
N GLY A 163 -1.05 6.49 10.14
CA GLY A 163 -0.95 5.70 11.38
C GLY A 163 -0.10 4.43 11.30
N LEU A 164 0.48 4.08 10.14
CA LEU A 164 1.51 3.04 10.03
C LEU A 164 2.86 3.65 9.65
N GLU A 165 3.73 3.71 10.65
CA GLU A 165 5.09 4.21 10.51
C GLU A 165 6.03 3.06 10.18
N ASN A 166 6.81 3.22 9.13
CA ASN A 166 7.85 2.28 8.73
C ASN A 166 9.19 2.88 9.09
N GLU A 167 9.96 2.18 9.91
CA GLU A 167 11.34 2.53 10.23
C GLU A 167 12.30 1.61 9.47
N LEU A 168 13.26 2.23 8.79
CA LEU A 168 14.47 1.58 8.30
C LEU A 168 15.65 2.14 9.07
N SER A 169 16.41 1.26 9.72
CA SER A 169 17.66 1.58 10.40
C SER A 169 18.81 0.81 9.78
N ILE A 170 19.87 1.51 9.40
CA ILE A 170 21.13 0.96 8.91
C ILE A 170 22.24 1.40 9.86
N THR A 171 22.92 0.45 10.47
CA THR A 171 24.03 0.70 11.39
C THR A 171 25.29 0.04 10.89
N TYR A 172 26.42 0.72 11.00
CA TYR A 172 27.72 0.19 10.57
C TYR A 172 28.86 0.70 11.44
N ASP A 173 29.98 -0.02 11.45
CA ASP A 173 31.23 0.40 12.08
C ASP A 173 32.05 1.24 11.09
N VAL A 174 32.36 2.47 11.48
CA VAL A 174 33.07 3.46 10.65
C VAL A 174 34.52 3.05 10.37
N GLU A 175 35.15 2.31 11.28
CA GLU A 175 36.54 1.88 11.18
C GLU A 175 36.71 0.60 10.37
N LYS A 176 35.65 -0.22 10.30
CA LYS A 176 35.67 -1.54 9.63
C LYS A 176 36.03 -1.47 8.15
N ASN A 177 35.49 -0.51 7.42
CA ASN A 177 35.84 -0.30 6.02
C ASN A 177 35.70 1.17 5.60
N ARG A 178 36.85 1.85 5.44
CA ARG A 178 36.90 3.28 5.11
C ARG A 178 36.20 3.62 3.79
N VAL A 179 36.21 2.73 2.80
CA VAL A 179 35.53 2.94 1.51
C VAL A 179 34.02 2.96 1.72
N PHE A 180 33.49 2.01 2.49
CA PHE A 180 32.07 1.96 2.85
C PHE A 180 31.65 3.17 3.69
N SER A 181 32.44 3.55 4.69
CA SER A 181 32.18 4.71 5.54
C SER A 181 32.15 6.01 4.75
N ASN A 182 33.11 6.23 3.84
CA ASN A 182 33.11 7.38 2.95
C ASN A 182 31.90 7.38 2.01
N TYR A 183 31.50 6.22 1.50
CA TYR A 183 30.31 6.07 0.68
C TYR A 183 29.06 6.50 1.46
N MET A 184 28.86 5.98 2.67
CA MET A 184 27.70 6.34 3.50
C MET A 184 27.66 7.84 3.79
N VAL A 185 28.78 8.45 4.21
CA VAL A 185 28.84 9.89 4.51
C VAL A 185 28.53 10.76 3.28
N THR A 186 28.96 10.35 2.09
CA THR A 186 28.83 11.18 0.87
C THR A 186 27.56 10.91 0.07
N ARG A 187 26.99 9.71 0.19
CA ARG A 187 25.88 9.24 -0.66
C ARG A 187 24.60 8.93 0.11
N TRP A 188 24.55 9.05 1.44
CA TRP A 188 23.29 8.86 2.18
C TRP A 188 22.11 9.70 1.66
N PRO A 189 22.28 10.94 1.13
CA PRO A 189 21.14 11.69 0.58
C PRO A 189 20.56 11.07 -0.69
N GLU A 190 21.33 10.20 -1.38
CA GLU A 190 20.85 9.45 -2.54
C GLU A 190 20.07 8.21 -2.11
N LEU A 191 20.40 7.62 -0.95
CA LEU A 191 19.68 6.49 -0.38
C LEU A 191 18.31 6.92 0.19
N ALA A 192 18.24 8.13 0.74
CA ALA A 192 17.06 8.72 1.35
C ALA A 192 15.73 8.53 0.57
N PRO A 193 15.62 8.82 -0.74
CA PRO A 193 14.36 8.64 -1.48
C PRO A 193 14.07 7.18 -1.90
N MET A 194 14.96 6.23 -1.62
CA MET A 194 14.85 4.85 -2.11
C MET A 194 13.97 3.98 -1.21
N LYS A 195 13.40 2.91 -1.78
CA LYS A 195 12.73 1.86 -0.99
C LYS A 195 13.78 1.07 -0.18
N SER A 196 13.40 0.55 0.97
CA SER A 196 14.29 -0.25 1.84
C SER A 196 14.97 -1.43 1.12
N SER A 197 14.25 -2.12 0.23
CA SER A 197 14.79 -3.20 -0.58
C SER A 197 15.85 -2.74 -1.59
N ASP A 198 15.70 -1.54 -2.14
CA ASP A 198 16.64 -0.97 -3.10
C ASP A 198 17.93 -0.53 -2.40
N ILE A 199 17.78 0.09 -1.23
CA ILE A 199 18.92 0.44 -0.36
C ILE A 199 19.69 -0.83 0.01
N LEU A 200 19.00 -1.87 0.47
CA LEU A 200 19.62 -3.15 0.82
C LEU A 200 20.42 -3.73 -0.36
N ARG A 201 19.79 -3.79 -1.54
CA ARG A 201 20.42 -4.31 -2.75
C ARG A 201 21.66 -3.50 -3.13
N GLN A 202 21.58 -2.17 -3.07
CA GLN A 202 22.70 -1.29 -3.39
C GLN A 202 23.86 -1.45 -2.39
N LEU A 203 23.57 -1.47 -1.09
CA LEU A 203 24.59 -1.63 -0.04
C LEU A 203 25.21 -3.03 -0.05
N LYS A 204 24.43 -4.10 -0.30
CA LYS A 204 24.97 -5.45 -0.48
C LYS A 204 25.79 -5.60 -1.76
N GLY A 205 25.38 -4.93 -2.84
CA GLY A 205 26.17 -4.85 -4.07
C GLY A 205 27.53 -4.19 -3.83
N LEU A 206 27.55 -3.09 -3.07
CA LEU A 206 28.78 -2.41 -2.67
C LEU A 206 29.64 -3.31 -1.76
N GLU A 207 29.06 -3.92 -0.72
CA GLU A 207 29.74 -4.86 0.18
C GLU A 207 30.44 -5.99 -0.58
N LYS A 208 29.77 -6.57 -1.60
CA LYS A 208 30.35 -7.61 -2.46
C LYS A 208 31.60 -7.13 -3.22
N GLN A 209 31.65 -5.86 -3.60
CA GLN A 209 32.77 -5.28 -4.37
C GLN A 209 33.97 -4.91 -3.48
N ILE A 210 33.73 -4.42 -2.26
CA ILE A 210 34.76 -3.78 -1.45
C ILE A 210 35.24 -4.60 -0.26
N GLN A 211 34.47 -5.61 0.17
CA GLN A 211 34.87 -6.51 1.24
C GLN A 211 35.49 -7.77 0.62
N PRO A 212 36.57 -8.33 1.16
CA PRO A 212 37.11 -9.62 0.72
C PRO A 212 36.33 -10.80 1.30
N LEU A 213 36.41 -11.96 0.64
CA LEU A 213 35.87 -13.21 1.19
C LEU A 213 36.81 -13.71 2.28
N ASP A 214 36.26 -14.24 3.36
CA ASP A 214 37.03 -15.07 4.28
C ASP A 214 37.34 -16.39 3.57
N ASN A 215 38.60 -16.50 3.15
CA ASN A 215 39.10 -17.66 2.44
C ASN A 215 39.00 -18.94 3.28
N ALA A 216 39.16 -18.88 4.60
CA ALA A 216 39.05 -20.05 5.45
C ALA A 216 37.61 -20.55 5.51
N CYS A 217 36.65 -19.63 5.71
CA CYS A 217 35.22 -19.95 5.62
C CYS A 217 34.87 -20.51 4.24
N PHE A 218 35.30 -19.83 3.17
CA PHE A 218 34.95 -20.21 1.81
C PHE A 218 35.50 -21.59 1.44
N GLN A 219 36.75 -21.91 1.81
CA GLN A 219 37.33 -23.24 1.58
C GLN A 219 36.61 -24.34 2.39
N LEU A 220 36.17 -24.03 3.61
CA LEU A 220 35.48 -24.99 4.46
C LEU A 220 34.11 -25.39 3.89
N TYR A 221 33.34 -24.43 3.41
CA TYR A 221 31.96 -24.65 2.97
C TYR A 221 31.82 -24.86 1.46
N CYS A 222 32.75 -24.32 0.67
CA CYS A 222 32.54 -24.01 -0.76
C CYS A 222 33.79 -24.24 -1.61
N SER A 223 34.74 -25.06 -1.13
CA SER A 223 35.88 -25.52 -1.92
C SER A 223 35.43 -26.19 -3.22
N PRO A 224 36.29 -26.21 -4.26
CA PRO A 224 36.00 -26.85 -5.54
C PRO A 224 35.45 -28.27 -5.40
N GLU A 225 35.97 -29.05 -4.46
CA GLU A 225 35.53 -30.42 -4.18
C GLU A 225 34.09 -30.45 -3.62
N ARG A 226 33.72 -29.51 -2.74
CA ARG A 226 32.35 -29.40 -2.21
C ARG A 226 31.35 -28.91 -3.24
N LEU A 227 31.75 -27.99 -4.11
CA LEU A 227 30.90 -27.54 -5.21
C LEU A 227 30.73 -28.63 -6.29
N ALA A 228 31.79 -29.41 -6.57
CA ALA A 228 31.74 -30.51 -7.52
C ALA A 228 30.71 -31.60 -7.13
N THR A 229 30.53 -31.84 -5.82
CA THR A 229 29.51 -32.79 -5.31
C THR A 229 28.08 -32.27 -5.37
N SER A 230 27.87 -30.99 -5.67
CA SER A 230 26.53 -30.41 -5.83
C SER A 230 25.99 -30.65 -7.25
N PRO A 231 24.68 -30.86 -7.43
CA PRO A 231 24.04 -30.89 -8.75
C PRO A 231 24.37 -29.62 -9.54
N GLU A 232 24.64 -29.75 -10.84
CA GLU A 232 25.09 -28.63 -11.70
C GLU A 232 24.13 -27.43 -11.63
N GLU A 233 22.82 -27.71 -11.62
CA GLU A 233 21.75 -26.71 -11.50
C GLU A 233 21.78 -25.91 -10.19
N GLN A 234 22.39 -26.45 -9.13
CA GLN A 234 22.45 -25.83 -7.79
C GLN A 234 23.81 -25.21 -7.48
N ARG A 235 24.85 -25.48 -8.28
CA ARG A 235 26.22 -25.00 -8.02
C ARG A 235 26.29 -23.48 -7.97
N GLY A 236 25.63 -22.79 -8.91
CA GLY A 236 25.59 -21.33 -8.95
C GLY A 236 24.96 -20.72 -7.70
N TYR A 237 23.77 -21.21 -7.31
CA TYR A 237 23.08 -20.76 -6.10
C TYR A 237 23.89 -21.01 -4.82
N ARG A 238 24.53 -22.18 -4.73
CA ARG A 238 25.37 -22.53 -3.58
C ARG A 238 26.60 -21.64 -3.50
N LEU A 239 27.23 -21.33 -4.63
CA LEU A 239 28.34 -20.39 -4.71
C LEU A 239 27.92 -18.99 -4.24
N GLU A 240 26.75 -18.49 -4.65
CA GLU A 240 26.25 -17.19 -4.20
C GLU A 240 26.01 -17.14 -2.69
N LEU A 241 25.37 -18.17 -2.12
CA LEU A 241 25.17 -18.30 -0.67
C LEU A 241 26.49 -18.30 0.09
N CYS A 242 27.46 -19.03 -0.42
CA CYS A 242 28.81 -19.10 0.13
C CYS A 242 29.50 -17.74 0.16
N GLU A 243 29.44 -17.01 -0.96
CA GLU A 243 29.99 -15.65 -1.03
C GLU A 243 29.30 -14.69 -0.06
N GLN A 244 28.01 -14.88 0.23
CA GLN A 244 27.28 -14.08 1.20
C GLN A 244 27.64 -14.43 2.65
N VAL A 245 27.69 -15.71 2.99
CA VAL A 245 27.95 -16.18 4.37
C VAL A 245 29.42 -15.98 4.77
N CYS A 246 30.35 -16.22 3.85
CA CYS A 246 31.78 -16.09 4.11
C CYS A 246 32.31 -14.67 3.91
N ARG A 247 31.43 -13.69 3.80
CA ARG A 247 31.79 -12.28 3.77
C ARG A 247 31.37 -11.65 5.09
N GLU A 248 32.32 -11.03 5.77
CA GLU A 248 32.00 -10.30 6.99
C GLU A 248 31.11 -9.10 6.64
N PRO A 249 29.91 -8.96 7.23
CA PRO A 249 28.98 -7.90 6.87
C PRO A 249 29.52 -6.53 7.27
N LEU A 250 29.31 -5.51 6.44
CA LEU A 250 29.74 -4.14 6.71
C LEU A 250 28.69 -3.31 7.45
N PHE A 251 27.44 -3.76 7.43
CA PHE A 251 26.33 -3.08 8.05
C PHE A 251 25.27 -4.08 8.50
N ASP A 252 24.49 -3.66 9.48
CA ASP A 252 23.24 -4.30 9.87
C ASP A 252 22.08 -3.43 9.39
N GLN A 253 21.04 -4.07 8.87
CA GLN A 253 19.79 -3.42 8.50
C GLN A 253 18.66 -3.98 9.35
N LYS A 254 17.84 -3.08 9.91
CA LYS A 254 16.59 -3.42 10.59
C LYS A 254 15.45 -2.65 9.94
N THR A 255 14.34 -3.36 9.73
CA THR A 255 13.08 -2.76 9.30
C THR A 255 12.00 -3.12 10.29
N SER A 256 11.25 -2.14 10.77
CA SER A 256 10.09 -2.32 11.62
C SER A 256 8.91 -1.53 11.07
N VAL A 257 7.71 -2.02 11.39
CA VAL A 257 6.46 -1.30 11.15
C VAL A 257 5.81 -1.12 12.50
N GLU A 258 5.55 0.13 12.86
CA GLU A 258 4.93 0.50 14.11
C GLU A 258 3.62 1.25 13.85
N ILE A 259 2.67 1.09 14.76
CA ILE A 259 1.44 1.87 14.74
C ILE A 259 1.73 3.21 15.42
N SER A 260 1.43 4.31 14.75
CA SER A 260 1.43 5.66 15.33
C SER A 260 0.00 6.09 15.69
N PRO A 261 -0.41 6.05 16.98
CA PRO A 261 -1.75 6.44 17.39
C PRO A 261 -2.05 7.89 17.05
N GLU A 262 -1.06 8.77 17.20
CA GLU A 262 -1.18 10.21 16.95
C GLU A 262 -1.52 10.48 15.48
N ARG A 263 -0.80 9.85 14.55
CA ARG A 263 -1.06 9.97 13.11
C ARG A 263 -2.42 9.37 12.74
N PHE A 264 -2.76 8.21 13.31
CA PHE A 264 -4.06 7.58 13.11
C PHE A 264 -5.22 8.47 13.58
N PHE A 265 -5.14 9.02 14.80
CA PHE A 265 -6.18 9.89 15.34
C PHE A 265 -6.24 11.25 14.64
N HIS A 266 -5.10 11.78 14.18
CA HIS A 266 -5.10 12.99 13.36
C HIS A 266 -5.86 12.78 12.05
N PHE A 267 -5.62 11.66 11.36
CA PHE A 267 -6.33 11.30 10.15
C PHE A 267 -7.83 11.11 10.36
N THR A 268 -8.23 10.31 11.35
CA THR A 268 -9.65 10.03 11.61
C THR A 268 -10.40 11.28 12.06
N LYS A 269 -9.81 12.12 12.92
CA LYS A 269 -10.39 13.42 13.30
C LYS A 269 -10.57 14.36 12.10
N SER A 270 -9.60 14.38 11.19
CA SER A 270 -9.68 15.15 9.96
C SER A 270 -10.84 14.69 9.09
N LEU A 271 -11.01 13.37 8.91
CA LEU A 271 -12.16 12.80 8.19
C LEU A 271 -13.50 13.19 8.82
N SER A 272 -13.65 13.03 10.14
CA SER A 272 -14.88 13.38 10.86
C SER A 272 -15.24 14.86 10.74
N SER A 273 -14.23 15.72 10.59
CA SER A 273 -14.39 17.17 10.42
C SER A 273 -14.72 17.57 8.98
N LEU A 274 -14.24 16.80 8.00
CA LEU A 274 -14.50 17.03 6.58
C LEU A 274 -15.92 16.61 6.17
N VAL A 275 -16.55 15.66 6.84
CA VAL A 275 -17.79 15.03 6.38
C VAL A 275 -18.96 15.40 7.31
N THR A 276 -20.11 15.75 6.73
CA THR A 276 -21.34 15.94 7.53
C THR A 276 -21.71 14.67 8.31
N ALA A 277 -22.50 14.79 9.37
CA ALA A 277 -22.88 13.63 10.19
C ALA A 277 -23.61 12.53 9.40
N ASP A 278 -24.38 12.92 8.38
CA ASP A 278 -25.10 12.08 7.43
C ASP A 278 -24.34 11.84 6.11
N GLY A 279 -23.11 12.33 6.01
CA GLY A 279 -22.29 12.25 4.81
C GLY A 279 -21.59 10.89 4.63
N LEU A 280 -21.05 10.68 3.43
CA LEU A 280 -20.36 9.44 3.05
C LEU A 280 -18.85 9.67 2.87
N ILE A 281 -18.06 8.78 3.47
CA ILE A 281 -16.64 8.59 3.16
C ILE A 281 -16.52 7.40 2.20
N PHE A 282 -15.92 7.62 1.04
CA PHE A 282 -15.69 6.56 0.06
C PHE A 282 -14.19 6.35 -0.17
N PHE A 283 -13.73 5.10 -0.02
CA PHE A 283 -12.36 4.71 -0.36
C PHE A 283 -12.33 3.98 -1.70
N GLY A 284 -12.06 4.71 -2.78
CA GLY A 284 -11.82 4.21 -4.13
C GLY A 284 -10.41 3.64 -4.25
N SER A 285 -10.21 2.46 -3.67
CA SER A 285 -8.98 1.67 -3.75
C SER A 285 -9.31 0.24 -4.17
N CYS A 286 -8.29 -0.59 -4.41
CA CYS A 286 -8.45 -1.93 -4.98
C CYS A 286 -9.54 -2.74 -4.24
N ASN A 287 -9.46 -2.88 -2.91
CA ASN A 287 -10.36 -3.75 -2.14
C ASN A 287 -10.55 -3.39 -0.64
N PRO A 288 -10.68 -2.11 -0.23
CA PRO A 288 -10.76 -1.70 1.19
C PRO A 288 -12.02 -2.17 1.93
N GLY A 289 -13.05 -2.59 1.19
CA GLY A 289 -14.25 -3.22 1.73
C GLY A 289 -14.08 -4.72 2.02
N SER A 290 -13.02 -5.35 1.51
CA SER A 290 -12.81 -6.79 1.67
C SER A 290 -12.22 -7.11 3.04
N ALA A 291 -12.58 -8.27 3.61
CA ALA A 291 -11.88 -8.77 4.80
C ALA A 291 -10.41 -9.06 4.47
N ALA A 292 -9.48 -8.73 5.36
CA ALA A 292 -8.08 -9.12 5.15
C ALA A 292 -7.92 -10.65 5.31
N PRO A 293 -6.96 -11.28 4.62
CA PRO A 293 -6.62 -12.68 4.87
C PRO A 293 -6.24 -12.89 6.34
N GLU A 294 -6.72 -13.98 6.94
CA GLU A 294 -6.32 -14.35 8.31
C GLU A 294 -4.81 -14.60 8.35
N LYS A 295 -4.07 -13.70 9.01
CA LYS A 295 -2.68 -13.94 9.45
C LYS A 295 -2.70 -14.20 10.95
N ALA A 296 -1.81 -15.08 11.42
CA ALA A 296 -1.58 -15.24 12.84
C ALA A 296 -1.20 -13.86 13.44
N LEU A 297 -1.96 -13.42 14.44
CA LEU A 297 -1.75 -12.14 15.11
C LEU A 297 -0.45 -12.23 15.93
N GLU A 298 0.62 -11.59 15.46
CA GLU A 298 1.71 -11.20 16.36
C GLU A 298 1.31 -9.87 17.04
N PRO A 299 1.20 -9.82 18.39
CA PRO A 299 0.88 -8.58 19.10
C PRO A 299 1.89 -7.47 18.75
N ASP A 300 1.39 -6.26 18.54
CA ASP A 300 2.17 -5.03 18.31
C ASP A 300 3.15 -5.08 17.12
N LYS A 301 2.97 -6.05 16.23
CA LYS A 301 3.65 -6.18 14.93
C LYS A 301 2.63 -6.43 13.83
N THR A 302 1.64 -5.54 13.71
CA THR A 302 0.62 -5.69 12.68
C THR A 302 0.87 -4.74 11.53
N GLU A 303 1.02 -5.30 10.33
CA GLU A 303 1.08 -4.56 9.07
C GLU A 303 -0.27 -3.90 8.73
N LEU A 304 -1.35 -4.21 9.47
CA LEU A 304 -2.73 -3.86 9.11
C LEU A 304 -3.44 -3.16 10.28
N LEU A 305 -3.82 -1.89 10.10
CA LEU A 305 -4.52 -1.09 11.12
C LEU A 305 -5.85 -1.71 11.59
N ILE A 306 -6.51 -2.51 10.75
CA ILE A 306 -7.79 -3.16 11.10
C ILE A 306 -7.64 -4.17 12.23
N ASN A 307 -6.44 -4.71 12.46
CA ASN A 307 -6.16 -5.63 13.56
C ASN A 307 -5.79 -4.89 14.85
N SER A 308 -5.63 -3.57 14.79
CA SER A 308 -5.31 -2.75 15.94
C SER A 308 -6.51 -2.63 16.89
N THR A 309 -6.21 -2.49 18.18
CA THR A 309 -7.19 -2.06 19.18
C THR A 309 -7.47 -0.55 19.09
N LEU A 310 -6.68 0.22 18.32
CA LEU A 310 -6.97 1.61 18.03
C LEU A 310 -8.36 1.74 17.39
N GLY A 311 -9.22 2.53 18.02
CA GLY A 311 -10.59 2.69 17.53
C GLY A 311 -11.53 1.52 17.83
N GLY A 312 -11.24 0.71 18.87
CA GLY A 312 -12.15 -0.33 19.37
C GLY A 312 -12.19 -1.61 18.55
N GLY A 313 -11.12 -1.90 17.80
CA GLY A 313 -10.98 -3.11 16.98
C GLY A 313 -10.72 -4.40 17.77
N PRO A 314 -10.44 -5.52 17.07
CA PRO A 314 -10.20 -5.62 15.62
C PRO A 314 -11.46 -5.45 14.76
N HIS A 315 -11.29 -4.96 13.55
CA HIS A 315 -12.34 -4.66 12.57
C HIS A 315 -12.27 -5.61 11.37
N LYS A 316 -13.43 -5.90 10.77
CA LYS A 316 -13.51 -6.84 9.64
C LYS A 316 -12.82 -6.35 8.37
N SER A 317 -12.85 -5.04 8.11
CA SER A 317 -12.21 -4.42 6.95
C SER A 317 -11.92 -2.95 7.24
N TYR A 318 -11.15 -2.29 6.37
CA TYR A 318 -10.77 -0.89 6.58
C TYR A 318 -11.97 0.04 6.69
N VAL A 319 -13.02 -0.18 5.90
CA VAL A 319 -14.24 0.63 5.96
C VAL A 319 -15.00 0.47 7.28
N HIS A 320 -14.89 -0.68 7.95
CA HIS A 320 -15.46 -0.87 9.30
C HIS A 320 -14.67 -0.08 10.34
N LEU A 321 -13.33 -0.15 10.28
CA LEU A 321 -12.45 0.65 11.15
C LEU A 321 -12.80 2.13 11.02
N ILE A 322 -12.84 2.66 9.79
CA ILE A 322 -13.11 4.08 9.56
C ILE A 322 -14.53 4.48 9.98
N SER A 323 -15.55 3.65 9.70
CA SER A 323 -16.90 3.95 10.16
C SER A 323 -16.99 4.02 11.69
N ALA A 324 -16.34 3.09 12.39
CA ALA A 324 -16.35 3.04 13.84
C ALA A 324 -15.66 4.25 14.49
N VAL A 325 -14.52 4.70 13.95
CA VAL A 325 -13.74 5.81 14.53
C VAL A 325 -14.22 7.19 14.10
N THR A 326 -14.91 7.30 12.96
CA THR A 326 -15.42 8.59 12.48
C THR A 326 -16.88 8.83 12.83
N ASP A 327 -17.62 7.77 13.19
CA ASP A 327 -19.08 7.81 13.33
C ASP A 327 -19.75 8.33 12.04
N ARG A 328 -19.25 7.86 10.89
CA ARG A 328 -19.74 8.23 9.55
C ARG A 328 -20.05 6.99 8.73
N LEU A 329 -20.95 7.17 7.77
CA LEU A 329 -21.15 6.17 6.73
C LEU A 329 -19.86 6.05 5.92
N THR A 330 -19.33 4.84 5.83
CA THR A 330 -18.11 4.56 5.07
C THR A 330 -18.36 3.46 4.05
N ALA A 331 -17.82 3.63 2.84
CA ALA A 331 -17.94 2.62 1.80
C ALA A 331 -16.63 2.39 1.05
N GLY A 332 -16.50 1.20 0.46
CA GLY A 332 -15.35 0.83 -0.33
C GLY A 332 -15.56 -0.46 -1.13
N PRO A 333 -14.79 -0.66 -2.22
CA PRO A 333 -14.88 -1.86 -3.05
C PRO A 333 -14.59 -3.18 -2.33
N ILE A 334 -15.37 -4.20 -2.68
CA ILE A 334 -15.10 -5.63 -2.40
C ILE A 334 -14.44 -6.25 -3.65
N GLY A 335 -13.44 -7.10 -3.44
CA GLY A 335 -12.62 -7.68 -4.51
C GLY A 335 -11.71 -6.65 -5.16
N GLN A 336 -10.84 -7.06 -6.08
CA GLN A 336 -9.94 -6.14 -6.79
C GLN A 336 -10.74 -5.12 -7.62
N SER A 337 -10.24 -3.90 -7.80
CA SER A 337 -10.97 -2.87 -8.55
C SER A 337 -10.02 -2.03 -9.38
N SER A 338 -10.35 -1.88 -10.66
CA SER A 338 -9.69 -0.92 -11.55
C SER A 338 -10.19 0.51 -11.28
N ALA A 339 -9.50 1.48 -11.87
CA ALA A 339 -9.90 2.89 -11.86
C ALA A 339 -11.32 3.10 -12.42
N ASP A 340 -11.67 2.40 -13.51
CA ASP A 340 -12.99 2.49 -14.13
C ASP A 340 -14.07 1.82 -13.28
N ASP A 341 -13.75 0.71 -12.60
CA ASP A 341 -14.65 0.06 -11.66
C ASP A 341 -15.04 1.00 -10.51
N ILE A 342 -14.08 1.76 -9.99
CA ILE A 342 -14.31 2.75 -8.93
C ILE A 342 -15.34 3.79 -9.39
N VAL A 343 -15.14 4.37 -10.57
CA VAL A 343 -16.06 5.38 -11.14
C VAL A 343 -17.45 4.78 -11.34
N ASN A 344 -17.52 3.61 -11.98
CA ASN A 344 -18.78 2.95 -12.29
C ASN A 344 -19.57 2.61 -11.02
N ARG A 345 -18.91 2.09 -9.98
CA ARG A 345 -19.55 1.76 -8.70
C ARG A 345 -20.12 3.01 -8.02
N ILE A 346 -19.38 4.12 -8.00
CA ILE A 346 -19.88 5.39 -7.43
C ILE A 346 -21.09 5.91 -8.21
N ILE A 347 -21.02 5.95 -9.55
CA ILE A 347 -22.14 6.43 -10.37
C ILE A 347 -23.37 5.54 -10.17
N MET A 348 -23.18 4.22 -10.17
CA MET A 348 -24.28 3.29 -9.90
C MET A 348 -24.86 3.49 -8.50
N PHE A 349 -24.01 3.71 -7.50
CA PHE A 349 -24.42 3.96 -6.12
C PHE A 349 -25.26 5.23 -6.03
N GLU A 350 -24.76 6.38 -6.52
CA GLU A 350 -25.46 7.67 -6.46
C GLU A 350 -26.74 7.72 -7.32
N THR A 351 -26.89 6.79 -8.28
CA THR A 351 -28.10 6.66 -9.10
C THR A 351 -29.11 5.64 -8.56
N GLY A 352 -28.88 5.11 -7.35
CA GLY A 352 -29.81 4.20 -6.68
C GLY A 352 -29.83 2.79 -7.27
N ARG A 353 -28.78 2.40 -8.02
CA ARG A 353 -28.64 1.04 -8.52
C ARG A 353 -28.07 0.12 -7.42
N PRO A 354 -28.51 -1.16 -7.35
CA PRO A 354 -27.98 -2.12 -6.39
C PRO A 354 -26.46 -2.28 -6.48
N GLN A 355 -25.81 -2.37 -5.32
CA GLN A 355 -24.35 -2.47 -5.21
C GLN A 355 -23.97 -3.85 -4.65
N ARG A 356 -23.52 -4.75 -5.53
CA ARG A 356 -23.11 -6.11 -5.12
C ARG A 356 -21.66 -6.17 -4.62
N ASN A 357 -20.83 -5.23 -5.06
CA ASN A 357 -19.39 -5.24 -4.83
C ASN A 357 -18.92 -4.01 -4.03
N LEU A 358 -19.81 -3.39 -3.27
CA LEU A 358 -19.45 -2.35 -2.31
C LEU A 358 -19.77 -2.84 -0.91
N CYS A 359 -18.81 -2.69 -0.02
CA CYS A 359 -19.05 -2.76 1.41
C CYS A 359 -19.50 -1.37 1.86
N ILE A 360 -20.64 -1.28 2.52
CA ILE A 360 -21.18 -0.02 3.06
C ILE A 360 -21.46 -0.25 4.54
N VAL A 361 -20.79 0.51 5.39
CA VAL A 361 -20.88 0.38 6.84
C VAL A 361 -21.44 1.67 7.40
N ALA A 362 -22.62 1.57 8.02
CA ALA A 362 -23.21 2.64 8.80
C ALA A 362 -22.66 2.61 10.23
N PRO A 363 -22.55 3.77 10.90
CA PRO A 363 -22.11 3.80 12.29
C PRO A 363 -23.06 3.02 13.20
N SER A 364 -22.52 2.43 14.26
CA SER A 364 -23.22 1.54 15.20
C SER A 364 -24.44 2.15 15.93
N GLY A 365 -24.69 3.46 15.75
CA GLY A 365 -25.84 4.19 16.26
C GLY A 365 -26.88 4.63 15.21
N ALA A 366 -26.67 4.34 13.92
CA ALA A 366 -27.65 4.65 12.87
C ALA A 366 -28.83 3.66 12.94
N LYS A 367 -29.95 4.13 13.51
CA LYS A 367 -31.25 3.44 13.45
C LYS A 367 -32.07 3.93 12.28
#